data_AF-A0A564VQH7-F1
#
_entry.id   AF-A0A564VQH7-F1
#
_cell.length_a   1.000
_cell.length_b   1.000
_cell.length_c   1.000
_cell.angle_alpha   90.00
_cell.angle_beta   90.00
_cell.angle_gamma   90.00
#
_symmetry.space_group_name_H-M   'P 1'
#
loop_
_entity.id
_entity.type
_entity.pdbx_description
1 polymer ?
#
loop_
_entity_poly.entity_id
_entity_poly.type
_entity_poly.pdbx_seq_one_letter_code
_entity_poly.pdbx_strand_id
1 'polypeptide(L)' 'MPIVYPSMKASDLFRILRGLGYGIDRANGSHKRMKAEGRPPLTFAFHDGQTVPPGLVKKTLVKDVGLSEEEIRGILGQK' A
#
# COMPACT_ATOMS: atom_id res chain seq x y z
N MET A 1 -5.54 2.76 -21.19
CA MET A 1 -4.68 1.57 -21.02
C MET A 1 -4.95 0.95 -19.66
N PRO A 2 -4.87 -0.39 -19.49
CA PRO A 2 -5.03 -1.00 -18.17
C PRO A 2 -3.92 -0.54 -17.21
N ILE A 3 -4.25 -0.41 -15.92
CA ILE A 3 -3.23 -0.11 -14.88
C ILE A 3 -2.32 -1.32 -14.72
N VAL A 4 -1.01 -1.09 -14.82
CA VAL A 4 0.01 -2.13 -14.61
C VAL A 4 0.48 -2.07 -13.16
N TYR A 5 0.25 -3.11 -12.38
CA TYR A 5 0.72 -3.13 -10.99
C TYR A 5 2.11 -3.77 -10.95
N PRO A 6 3.18 -3.06 -10.58
CA PRO A 6 4.52 -3.66 -10.50
C PRO A 6 4.67 -4.48 -9.23
N SER A 7 5.62 -5.42 -9.22
CA SER A 7 6.20 -5.88 -7.95
C SER A 7 7.04 -4.74 -7.37
N MET A 8 7.08 -4.63 -6.05
CA MET A 8 7.90 -3.60 -5.37
C MET A 8 8.40 -4.10 -4.03
N LYS A 9 9.41 -3.45 -3.46
CA LYS A 9 9.83 -3.77 -2.09
C LYS A 9 8.71 -3.41 -1.11
N ALA A 10 8.59 -4.21 -0.06
CA ALA A 10 7.66 -3.93 1.04
C ALA A 10 7.89 -2.52 1.61
N SER A 11 9.15 -2.09 1.71
CA SER A 11 9.49 -0.73 2.15
C SER A 11 8.94 0.36 1.23
N ASP A 12 8.85 0.13 -0.08
CA ASP A 12 8.26 1.09 -1.04
C ASP A 12 6.74 1.16 -0.89
N LEU A 13 6.08 0.00 -0.77
CA LEU A 13 4.65 -0.04 -0.49
C LEU A 13 4.32 0.65 0.85
N PHE A 14 5.16 0.44 1.86
CA PHE A 14 5.03 1.13 3.15
C PHE A 14 5.16 2.65 2.99
N ARG A 15 6.14 3.15 2.22
CA ARG A 15 6.30 4.59 1.94
C ARG A 15 5.06 5.17 1.24
N ILE A 16 4.49 4.46 0.27
CA ILE A 16 3.23 4.86 -0.38
C ILE A 16 2.12 5.02 0.65
N LEU A 17 1.93 4.01 1.53
CA LEU A 17 0.92 4.08 2.58
C LEU A 17 1.15 5.25 3.54
N ARG A 18 2.41 5.51 3.94
CA ARG A 18 2.74 6.70 4.75
C ARG A 18 2.41 8.00 4.04
N GLY A 19 2.66 8.10 2.73
CA GLY A 19 2.31 9.25 1.90
C GLY A 19 0.81 9.49 1.78
N LEU A 20 -0.01 8.44 1.90
CA LEU A 20 -1.46 8.51 1.97
C LEU A 20 -2.00 8.89 3.35
N GLY A 21 -1.12 9.23 4.30
CA GLY A 21 -1.48 9.64 5.66
C GLY A 21 -1.60 8.49 6.66
N TYR A 22 -1.25 7.25 6.30
CA TYR A 22 -1.28 6.16 7.27
C TYR A 22 -0.20 6.33 8.33
N GLY A 23 -0.60 6.30 9.61
CA GLY A 23 0.25 6.11 10.77
C GLY A 23 0.25 4.66 11.26
N ILE A 24 1.26 4.29 12.05
CA ILE A 24 1.27 3.01 12.78
C ILE A 24 0.45 3.20 14.05
N ASP A 25 -0.63 2.42 14.19
CA ASP A 25 -1.50 2.41 15.37
C ASP A 25 -1.01 1.38 16.41
N ARG A 26 -0.57 0.21 15.95
CA ARG A 26 0.02 -0.85 16.78
C ARG A 26 1.01 -1.66 15.95
N ALA A 27 2.10 -2.12 16.56
CA ALA A 27 3.02 -3.06 15.94
C ALA A 27 3.35 -4.23 16.87
N ASN A 28 3.45 -5.44 16.29
CA ASN A 28 4.02 -6.61 16.94
C ASN A 28 4.87 -7.36 15.90
N GLY A 29 6.19 -7.31 16.05
CA GLY A 29 7.12 -7.83 15.04
C GLY A 29 6.92 -7.15 13.67
N SER A 30 6.85 -7.96 12.61
CA SER A 30 6.63 -7.47 11.24
C SER A 30 5.21 -6.93 11.00
N HIS A 31 4.22 -7.32 11.83
CA HIS A 31 2.83 -6.94 11.65
C HIS A 31 2.56 -5.56 12.24
N LYS A 32 2.18 -4.61 11.38
CA LYS A 32 1.85 -3.23 11.74
C LYS A 32 0.39 -2.96 11.40
N ARG A 33 -0.43 -2.66 12.40
CA ARG A 33 -1.76 -2.11 12.19
C ARG A 33 -1.61 -0.63 11.83
N MET A 34 -2.18 -0.22 10.69
CA MET A 34 -2.07 1.15 10.19
C MET A 34 -3.45 1.81 10.09
N LYS A 35 -3.51 3.11 10.42
CA LYS A 35 -4.72 3.95 10.33
C LYS A 35 -4.41 5.26 9.64
N ALA A 36 -5.33 5.75 8.82
CA ALA A 36 -5.33 7.10 8.26
C ALA A 36 -6.72 7.68 8.42
N GLU A 37 -6.82 9.01 8.57
CA GLU A 37 -8.12 9.68 8.51
C GLU A 37 -8.77 9.48 7.14
N GLY A 38 -10.07 9.20 7.12
CA GLY A 38 -10.82 9.01 5.87
C GLY A 38 -10.52 7.73 5.10
N ARG A 39 -9.69 6.80 5.62
CA ARG A 39 -9.39 5.52 4.95
C ARG A 39 -9.56 4.32 5.87
N PRO A 40 -9.89 3.13 5.33
CA PRO A 40 -10.02 1.92 6.14
C PRO A 40 -8.69 1.58 6.82
N PRO A 41 -8.73 1.11 8.08
CA PRO A 41 -7.52 0.66 8.74
C PRO A 41 -7.06 -0.65 8.09
N LEU A 42 -5.75 -0.79 7.82
CA LEU A 42 -5.17 -2.02 7.24
C LEU A 42 -4.09 -2.66 8.12
N THR A 43 -3.72 -3.91 7.83
CA THR A 43 -2.59 -4.58 8.48
C THR A 43 -1.48 -4.74 7.45
N PHE A 44 -0.34 -4.10 7.71
CA PHE A 44 0.87 -4.23 6.92
C PHE A 44 1.76 -5.30 7.57
N ALA A 45 1.78 -6.49 6.96
CA ALA A 45 2.45 -7.68 7.49
C ALA A 45 3.57 -8.17 6.56
N PHE A 46 4.48 -7.25 6.19
CA PHE A 46 5.62 -7.57 5.33
C PHE A 46 6.93 -7.31 6.07
N HIS A 47 7.93 -8.16 5.83
CA HIS A 47 9.31 -7.89 6.22
C HIS A 47 9.96 -6.93 5.21
N ASP A 48 10.83 -6.03 5.68
CA ASP A 48 11.33 -4.91 4.87
C ASP A 48 12.09 -5.35 3.59
N GLY A 49 12.73 -6.53 3.62
CA GLY A 49 13.43 -7.10 2.46
C GLY A 49 12.54 -7.80 1.42
N GLN A 50 11.27 -8.08 1.78
CA GLN A 50 10.36 -8.83 0.93
C GLN A 50 9.94 -8.03 -0.29
N THR A 51 9.86 -8.70 -1.43
CA THR A 51 9.21 -8.16 -2.63
C THR A 51 7.74 -8.54 -2.61
N VAL A 52 6.87 -7.53 -2.70
CA VAL A 52 5.42 -7.70 -2.78
C VAL A 52 5.04 -7.96 -4.24
N PRO A 53 4.34 -9.07 -4.55
CA PRO A 53 3.94 -9.39 -5.91
C PRO A 53 2.83 -8.43 -6.42
N PRO A 54 2.70 -8.24 -7.74
CA PRO A 54 1.71 -7.36 -8.37
C PRO A 54 0.29 -7.49 -7.85
N GLY A 55 -0.17 -8.74 -7.65
CA GLY A 55 -1.52 -9.01 -7.16
C GLY A 55 -1.78 -8.48 -5.75
N LEU A 56 -0.78 -8.53 -4.87
CA LEU A 56 -0.88 -7.99 -3.52
C LEU A 56 -0.76 -6.46 -3.51
N VAL A 57 0.06 -5.88 -4.38
CA VAL A 57 0.09 -4.41 -4.57
C VAL A 57 -1.29 -3.93 -5.01
N LYS A 58 -1.87 -4.55 -6.04
CA LYS A 58 -3.23 -4.26 -6.51
C LYS A 58 -4.26 -4.40 -5.41
N LYS A 59 -4.27 -5.53 -4.70
CA LYS A 59 -5.21 -5.80 -3.61
C LYS A 59 -5.11 -4.75 -2.51
N THR A 60 -3.89 -4.37 -2.13
CA THR A 60 -3.65 -3.34 -1.11
C THR A 60 -4.20 -1.99 -1.55
N LEU A 61 -3.79 -1.49 -2.72
CA LEU A 61 -4.17 -0.15 -3.18
C LEU A 61 -5.67 -0.03 -3.49
N VAL A 62 -6.26 -1.06 -4.11
CA VAL A 62 -7.67 -1.03 -4.54
C VAL A 62 -8.60 -1.45 -3.42
N LYS A 63 -8.37 -2.63 -2.80
CA LYS A 63 -9.34 -3.21 -1.87
C LYS A 63 -9.11 -2.76 -0.43
N ASP A 64 -7.86 -2.75 0.03
CA ASP A 64 -7.57 -2.45 1.43
C ASP A 64 -7.55 -0.94 1.71
N VAL A 65 -7.06 -0.14 0.77
CA VAL A 65 -6.98 1.33 0.88
C VAL A 65 -8.19 2.02 0.24
N GLY A 66 -8.75 1.47 -0.84
CA GLY A 66 -9.91 2.06 -1.53
C GLY A 66 -9.57 3.19 -2.51
N LEU A 67 -8.40 3.16 -3.15
CA LEU A 67 -8.01 4.20 -4.11
C LEU A 67 -8.77 4.09 -5.44
N SER A 68 -9.05 5.25 -6.02
CA SER A 68 -9.51 5.38 -7.40
C SER A 68 -8.41 5.04 -8.42
N GLU A 69 -8.81 4.76 -9.66
CA GLU A 69 -7.86 4.52 -10.75
C GLU A 69 -6.93 5.72 -11.00
N GLU A 70 -7.44 6.94 -10.88
CA GLU A 70 -6.66 8.17 -11.06
C GLU A 70 -5.59 8.34 -9.98
N GLU A 71 -5.93 8.11 -8.71
CA GLU A 71 -4.96 8.12 -7.61
C GLU A 71 -3.86 7.06 -7.83
N ILE A 72 -4.25 5.84 -8.21
CA ILE A 72 -3.29 4.75 -8.45
C ILE A 72 -2.36 5.08 -9.60
N ARG A 73 -2.86 5.66 -10.69
CA ARG A 73 -2.05 6.12 -11.82
C ARG A 73 -1.03 7.16 -11.40
N GLY A 74 -1.45 8.14 -10.60
CA GLY A 74 -0.56 9.15 -10.05
C GLY A 74 0.55 8.55 -9.20
N ILE A 75 0.21 7.61 -8.30
CA ILE A 75 1.16 6.94 -7.40
C ILE A 75 2.14 6.04 -8.18
N LEU A 76 1.65 5.31 -9.19
CA LEU A 76 2.47 4.39 -9.98
C LEU A 76 3.19 5.07 -11.16
N GLY A 77 3.05 6.39 -11.32
CA GLY A 77 3.68 7.15 -12.40
C GLY A 77 3.17 6.80 -13.80
N GLN A 78 1.94 6.31 -13.90
CA GLN A 78 1.32 5.87 -15.16
C GLN A 78 0.36 6.95 -15.64
N LYS A 79 0.87 7.92 -16.40
CA LYS A 79 0.06 8.91 -17.11
C LYS A 79 -0.50 8.33 -18.40
#